data_AF-A0A2G4H338-F1
#
_entry.id   AF-A0A2G4H338-F1
#
_cell.length_a   1.000
_cell.length_b   1.000
_cell.length_c   1.000
_cell.angle_alpha   90.00
_cell.angle_beta   90.00
_cell.angle_gamma   90.00
#
_symmetry.space_group_name_H-M   'P 1'
#
loop_
_entity.id
_entity.type
_entity.pdbx_description
1 polymer ?
#
loop_
_entity_poly.entity_id
_entity_poly.type
_entity_poly.pdbx_seq_one_letter_code
_entity_poly.pdbx_strand_id
1 'polypeptide(L)'
;MAGIDVQKAIAKLKPARVRELTLAVLLAEPDDFEDLPAPQMMLRNDGWTGVTTTIDGDGYRAVLITAGGRRTASRSCTVIDPEGVVIGSFAADAAARVAAATTAALVAPRMLRDEPVRLGVLGAGPLGRLAIAVLREVLPIERILIHDPDPLAAAQASELGRLVGDAPTAVRDASLIVTATNARDPALRADWVAPGAAIIALGADRQGRRELDYRILADAAFVTCDAPAIARV
;
A
#
# COMPACT_ATOMS: atom_id res chain seq x y z
N MET A 1 -24.12 8.23 -22.22
CA MET A 1 -22.69 7.96 -22.48
C MET A 1 -22.36 6.59 -21.92
N ALA A 2 -22.03 5.62 -22.77
CA ALA A 2 -21.67 4.27 -22.32
C ALA A 2 -20.38 4.35 -21.48
N GLY A 3 -20.46 3.92 -20.23
CA GLY A 3 -19.30 3.87 -19.34
C GLY A 3 -18.22 2.97 -19.91
N ILE A 4 -16.96 3.38 -19.76
CA ILE A 4 -15.82 2.55 -20.15
C ILE A 4 -15.87 1.27 -19.31
N ASP A 5 -15.94 0.14 -19.98
CA ASP A 5 -15.88 -1.18 -19.36
C ASP A 5 -14.45 -1.41 -18.84
N VAL A 6 -14.28 -1.13 -17.54
CA VAL A 6 -13.00 -1.24 -16.82
C VAL A 6 -12.43 -2.65 -16.91
N GLN A 7 -13.26 -3.69 -16.95
CA GLN A 7 -12.81 -5.08 -17.11
C GLN A 7 -12.22 -5.31 -18.50
N LYS A 8 -12.83 -4.71 -19.54
CA LYS A 8 -12.33 -4.76 -20.92
C LYS A 8 -11.06 -3.94 -21.13
N ALA A 9 -10.89 -2.84 -20.39
CA ALA A 9 -9.66 -2.03 -20.41
C ALA A 9 -8.49 -2.77 -19.72
N ILE A 10 -8.75 -3.42 -18.58
CA ILE A 10 -7.77 -4.26 -17.87
C ILE A 10 -7.41 -5.49 -18.71
N ALA A 11 -8.37 -6.12 -19.40
CA ALA A 11 -8.12 -7.27 -20.28
C ALA A 11 -7.26 -6.93 -21.51
N LYS A 12 -7.16 -5.66 -21.91
CA LYS A 12 -6.26 -5.19 -22.99
C LYS A 12 -4.83 -4.97 -22.51
N LEU A 13 -4.62 -4.77 -21.20
CA LEU A 13 -3.28 -4.76 -20.61
C LEU A 13 -2.85 -6.22 -20.48
N LYS A 14 -1.97 -6.68 -21.38
CA LYS A 14 -1.45 -8.05 -21.34
C LYS A 14 -0.92 -8.34 -19.92
N PRO A 15 -1.14 -9.54 -19.33
CA PRO A 15 -0.61 -9.90 -18.01
C PRO A 15 0.91 -9.64 -17.87
N ALA A 16 1.65 -9.77 -18.97
CA ALA A 16 3.05 -9.40 -19.07
C ALA A 16 3.33 -7.90 -18.84
N ARG A 17 2.41 -7.00 -19.23
CA ARG A 17 2.56 -5.53 -19.10
C ARG A 17 2.22 -5.04 -17.69
N VAL A 18 1.25 -5.66 -17.01
CA VAL A 18 0.99 -5.41 -15.58
C VAL A 18 2.16 -5.92 -14.74
N ARG A 19 2.70 -7.09 -15.10
CA ARG A 19 3.95 -7.62 -14.53
C ARG A 19 5.14 -6.72 -14.84
N GLU A 20 5.25 -6.14 -16.04
CA GLU A 20 6.29 -5.16 -16.43
C GLU A 20 6.17 -3.83 -15.69
N LEU A 21 4.98 -3.28 -15.49
CA LEU A 21 4.79 -2.03 -14.74
C LEU A 21 5.03 -2.24 -13.24
N THR A 22 4.63 -3.41 -12.73
CA THR A 22 4.97 -3.85 -11.39
C THR A 22 6.47 -4.09 -11.27
N LEU A 23 7.10 -4.75 -12.25
CA LEU A 23 8.54 -4.95 -12.32
C LEU A 23 9.29 -3.63 -12.53
N ALA A 24 8.75 -2.64 -13.23
CA ALA A 24 9.37 -1.33 -13.40
C ALA A 24 9.40 -0.57 -12.07
N VAL A 25 8.38 -0.73 -11.22
CA VAL A 25 8.40 -0.24 -9.83
C VAL A 25 9.36 -1.08 -8.95
N LEU A 26 9.53 -2.38 -9.23
CA LEU A 26 10.43 -3.28 -8.49
C LEU A 26 11.91 -3.21 -8.93
N LEU A 27 12.17 -2.76 -10.16
CA LEU A 27 13.47 -2.66 -10.84
C LEU A 27 13.96 -1.22 -10.95
N ALA A 28 13.15 -0.25 -10.53
CA ALA A 28 13.58 1.13 -10.38
C ALA A 28 14.68 1.17 -9.30
N GLU A 29 15.85 1.67 -9.69
CA GLU A 29 16.94 1.93 -8.76
C GLU A 29 16.55 3.11 -7.85
N PRO A 30 17.10 3.23 -6.63
CA PRO A 30 16.79 4.33 -5.72
C PRO A 30 16.91 5.73 -6.37
N ASP A 31 17.81 5.85 -7.34
CA ASP A 31 18.11 7.08 -8.08
C ASP A 31 17.00 7.43 -9.11
N ASP A 32 16.15 6.48 -9.52
CA ASP A 32 15.02 6.72 -10.44
C ASP A 32 13.87 7.50 -9.76
N PHE A 33 13.94 7.67 -8.43
CA PHE A 33 12.94 8.36 -7.63
C PHE A 33 13.39 9.74 -7.14
N GLU A 34 14.63 10.17 -7.44
CA GLU A 34 15.19 11.43 -6.91
C GLU A 34 14.42 12.69 -7.38
N ASP A 35 13.67 12.59 -8.49
CA ASP A 35 12.94 13.70 -9.11
C ASP A 35 11.40 13.49 -9.20
N LEU A 36 10.82 12.58 -8.40
CA LEU A 36 9.35 12.51 -8.34
C LEU A 36 8.80 13.76 -7.65
N PRO A 37 7.98 14.59 -8.33
CA PRO A 37 7.47 15.80 -7.70
C PRO A 37 6.54 15.42 -6.54
N ALA A 38 6.75 16.06 -5.38
CA ALA A 38 5.79 16.04 -4.28
C ALA A 38 4.38 16.39 -4.82
N PRO A 39 3.28 15.83 -4.28
CA PRO A 39 1.92 16.08 -4.73
C PRO A 39 1.70 17.59 -4.84
N GLN A 40 1.49 18.04 -6.07
CA GLN A 40 1.70 19.44 -6.44
C GLN A 40 0.52 20.33 -6.05
N MET A 41 -0.64 19.75 -5.70
CA MET A 41 -1.80 20.53 -5.30
C MET A 41 -2.77 19.74 -4.41
N MET A 42 -3.21 20.37 -3.31
CA MET A 42 -4.24 19.87 -2.40
C MET A 42 -5.39 20.88 -2.33
N LEU A 43 -6.53 20.57 -2.94
CA LEU A 43 -7.73 21.41 -2.87
C LEU A 43 -8.63 20.90 -1.74
N ARG A 44 -9.09 21.80 -0.86
CA ARG A 44 -9.97 21.47 0.26
C ARG A 44 -11.32 22.18 0.11
N ASN A 45 -12.40 21.42 -0.07
CA ASN A 45 -13.77 21.92 -0.04
C ASN A 45 -14.71 20.78 0.43
N ASP A 46 -15.05 20.73 1.73
CA ASP A 46 -15.77 19.63 2.42
C ASP A 46 -15.19 18.19 2.26
N GLY A 47 -14.03 18.09 1.63
CA GLY A 47 -13.24 16.91 1.32
C GLY A 47 -11.84 17.34 0.88
N TRP A 48 -11.10 16.45 0.23
CA TRP A 48 -9.77 16.75 -0.29
C TRP A 48 -9.58 16.19 -1.70
N THR A 49 -8.90 16.95 -2.54
CA THR A 49 -8.44 16.48 -3.85
C THR A 49 -6.94 16.70 -3.94
N GLY A 50 -6.20 15.61 -4.08
CA GLY A 50 -4.77 15.62 -4.35
C GLY A 50 -4.49 15.31 -5.81
N VAL A 51 -3.53 16.01 -6.40
CA VAL A 51 -2.99 15.67 -7.73
C VAL A 51 -1.52 15.32 -7.58
N THR A 52 -1.16 14.12 -8.04
CA THR A 52 0.23 13.65 -8.14
C THR A 52 0.54 13.40 -9.60
N THR A 53 1.69 13.86 -10.04
CA THR A 53 2.18 13.68 -11.41
C THR A 53 3.49 12.93 -11.37
N THR A 54 3.68 11.99 -12.28
CA THR A 54 4.96 11.31 -12.50
C THR A 54 5.28 11.36 -13.99
N ILE A 55 6.57 11.37 -14.32
CA ILE A 55 7.06 11.29 -15.70
C ILE A 55 8.07 10.14 -15.72
N ASP A 56 7.96 9.22 -16.67
CA ASP A 56 8.96 8.16 -16.85
C ASP A 56 10.13 8.62 -17.74
N GLY A 57 11.16 7.77 -17.86
CA GLY A 57 12.36 8.07 -18.65
C GLY A 57 12.11 8.28 -20.15
N ASP A 58 10.96 7.81 -20.66
CA ASP A 58 10.54 7.97 -22.06
C ASP A 58 9.68 9.24 -22.24
N GLY A 59 9.39 9.98 -21.17
CA GLY A 59 8.65 11.23 -21.19
C GLY A 59 7.12 11.08 -21.08
N TYR A 60 6.60 9.86 -20.89
CA TYR A 60 5.18 9.66 -20.62
C TYR A 60 4.84 10.17 -19.23
N ARG A 61 3.67 10.80 -19.10
CA ARG A 61 3.20 11.37 -17.84
C ARG A 61 1.98 10.63 -17.32
N ALA A 62 1.98 10.30 -16.04
CA ALA A 62 0.80 9.84 -15.32
C ALA A 62 0.32 10.95 -14.38
N VAL A 63 -0.94 11.36 -14.54
CA VAL A 63 -1.63 12.33 -13.67
C VAL A 63 -2.63 11.57 -12.82
N LEU A 64 -2.28 11.32 -11.56
CA LEU A 64 -3.13 10.70 -10.56
C LEU A 64 -3.92 11.76 -9.81
N ILE A 65 -5.24 11.68 -9.90
CA ILE A 65 -6.16 12.49 -9.09
C ILE A 65 -6.74 11.59 -8.01
N THR A 66 -6.54 11.97 -6.75
CA THR A 66 -7.22 11.33 -5.62
C THR A 66 -8.24 12.29 -5.06
N ALA A 67 -9.51 11.88 -5.06
CA ALA A 67 -10.60 12.63 -4.45
C ALA A 67 -11.11 11.89 -3.22
N GLY A 68 -10.92 12.46 -2.04
CA GLY A 68 -11.37 11.92 -0.77
C GLY A 68 -12.55 12.67 -0.19
N GLY A 69 -13.64 11.94 0.05
CA GLY A 69 -14.75 12.38 0.89
C GLY A 69 -14.57 11.98 2.36
N ARG A 70 -15.62 12.16 3.17
CA ARG A 70 -15.60 11.84 4.61
C ARG A 70 -15.37 10.36 4.93
N ARG A 71 -15.76 9.44 4.03
CA ARG A 71 -15.73 7.98 4.26
C ARG A 71 -14.93 7.19 3.22
N THR A 72 -14.85 7.68 1.99
CA THR A 72 -14.19 6.99 0.87
C THR A 72 -13.19 7.90 0.18
N ALA A 73 -12.27 7.34 -0.58
CA ALA A 73 -11.65 8.07 -1.69
C ALA A 73 -11.78 7.25 -2.95
N SER A 74 -11.75 7.96 -4.07
CA SER A 74 -11.63 7.40 -5.39
C SER A 74 -10.39 7.97 -6.06
N ARG A 75 -9.78 7.16 -6.92
CA ARG A 75 -8.60 7.56 -7.68
C ARG A 75 -8.86 7.42 -9.16
N SER A 76 -8.40 8.37 -9.95
CA SER A 76 -8.34 8.27 -11.40
C SER A 76 -6.93 8.62 -11.89
N CYS A 77 -6.47 7.92 -12.91
CA CYS A 77 -5.18 8.20 -13.55
C CYS A 77 -5.43 8.56 -15.01
N THR A 78 -4.77 9.63 -15.47
CA THR A 78 -4.73 10.03 -16.87
C THR A 78 -3.30 9.90 -17.37
N VAL A 79 -3.12 9.22 -18.50
CA VAL A 79 -1.81 9.00 -19.12
C VAL A 79 -1.69 9.92 -20.33
N ILE A 80 -0.57 10.63 -20.40
CA ILE A 80 -0.24 11.64 -21.41
C ILE A 80 1.08 11.23 -22.05
N ASP A 81 1.17 11.23 -23.38
CA ASP A 81 2.41 10.95 -24.10
C ASP A 81 3.39 12.13 -24.05
N PRO A 82 4.65 11.96 -24.52
CA PRO A 82 5.66 13.02 -24.49
C PRO A 82 5.24 14.30 -25.23
N GLU A 83 4.42 14.18 -26.27
CA GLU A 83 3.88 15.27 -27.08
C GLU A 83 2.75 16.04 -26.37
N GLY A 84 2.27 15.53 -25.23
CA GLY A 84 1.21 16.16 -24.44
C GLY A 84 -0.20 15.70 -24.80
N VAL A 85 -0.34 14.64 -25.60
CA VAL A 85 -1.63 14.06 -25.98
C VAL A 85 -2.10 13.10 -24.89
N VAL A 86 -3.36 13.23 -24.48
CA VAL A 86 -3.99 12.27 -23.56
C VAL A 86 -4.26 10.96 -24.30
N ILE A 87 -3.57 9.90 -23.89
CA ILE A 87 -3.68 8.57 -24.51
C ILE A 87 -4.56 7.60 -23.71
N GLY A 88 -4.91 7.94 -22.47
CA GLY A 88 -5.84 7.13 -21.67
C GLY A 88 -6.25 7.75 -20.34
N SER A 89 -7.40 7.31 -19.82
CA SER A 89 -7.86 7.66 -18.48
C SER A 89 -8.65 6.50 -17.86
N PHE A 90 -8.41 6.20 -16.59
CA PHE A 90 -9.03 5.05 -15.91
C PHE A 90 -9.14 5.24 -14.40
N ALA A 91 -10.04 4.47 -13.77
CA ALA A 91 -10.13 4.36 -12.31
C ALA A 91 -8.88 3.64 -11.76
N ALA A 92 -8.19 4.28 -10.82
CA ALA A 92 -6.85 3.89 -10.38
C ALA A 92 -6.80 3.26 -8.97
N ASP A 93 -7.94 3.03 -8.32
CA ASP A 93 -7.95 2.47 -6.95
C ASP A 93 -7.32 1.07 -6.86
N ALA A 94 -7.53 0.22 -7.87
CA ALA A 94 -6.88 -1.08 -7.93
C ALA A 94 -5.37 -0.95 -8.17
N ALA A 95 -4.97 -0.09 -9.11
CA ALA A 95 -3.56 0.15 -9.44
C ALA A 95 -2.77 0.68 -8.22
N ALA A 96 -3.34 1.63 -7.47
CA ALA A 96 -2.72 2.17 -6.25
C ALA A 96 -2.52 1.09 -5.18
N ARG A 97 -3.50 0.18 -4.99
CA ARG A 97 -3.35 -0.95 -4.07
C ARG A 97 -2.29 -1.94 -4.52
N VAL A 98 -2.23 -2.23 -5.82
CA VAL A 98 -1.18 -3.09 -6.39
C VAL A 98 0.19 -2.50 -6.11
N ALA A 99 0.41 -1.22 -6.45
CA ALA A 99 1.68 -0.53 -6.20
C ALA A 99 2.09 -0.57 -4.71
N ALA A 100 1.17 -0.27 -3.80
CA ALA A 100 1.45 -0.32 -2.36
C ALA A 100 1.82 -1.74 -1.88
N ALA A 101 1.04 -2.75 -2.30
CA ALA A 101 1.30 -4.14 -1.92
C ALA A 101 2.62 -4.65 -2.52
N THR A 102 2.92 -4.32 -3.77
CA THR A 102 4.16 -4.76 -4.43
C THR A 102 5.39 -4.06 -3.85
N THR A 103 5.26 -2.81 -3.41
CA THR A 103 6.31 -2.12 -2.66
C THR A 103 6.59 -2.86 -1.34
N ALA A 104 5.54 -3.29 -0.62
CA ALA A 104 5.72 -4.12 0.58
C ALA A 104 6.48 -5.42 0.27
N ALA A 105 6.13 -6.11 -0.83
CA ALA A 105 6.83 -7.31 -1.28
C ALA A 105 8.30 -7.05 -1.67
N LEU A 106 8.61 -5.88 -2.22
CA LEU A 106 9.97 -5.49 -2.57
C LEU A 106 10.86 -5.30 -1.33
N VAL A 107 10.34 -4.61 -0.32
CA VAL A 107 11.13 -4.20 0.84
C VAL A 107 11.21 -5.29 1.90
N ALA A 108 10.17 -6.13 2.05
CA ALA A 108 10.09 -7.10 3.13
C ALA A 108 11.31 -8.05 3.22
N PRO A 109 11.82 -8.65 2.12
CA PRO A 109 13.00 -9.53 2.19
C PRO A 109 14.26 -8.85 2.75
N ARG A 110 14.37 -7.53 2.57
CA ARG A 110 15.53 -6.74 3.04
C ARG A 110 15.40 -6.31 4.50
N MET A 111 14.21 -6.38 5.07
CA MET A 111 13.92 -5.98 6.45
C MET A 111 14.03 -7.15 7.44
N LEU A 112 13.98 -8.38 6.94
CA LEU A 112 13.90 -9.58 7.75
C LEU A 112 15.30 -10.12 8.08
N ARG A 113 15.45 -10.65 9.30
CA ARG A 113 16.70 -11.27 9.78
C ARG A 113 16.65 -12.79 9.74
N ASP A 114 15.47 -13.36 9.98
CA ASP A 114 15.28 -14.80 10.17
C ASP A 114 14.16 -15.34 9.28
N GLU A 115 14.34 -16.58 8.82
CA GLU A 115 13.34 -17.41 8.13
C GLU A 115 13.05 -18.68 8.96
N PRO A 116 11.83 -19.25 8.90
CA PRO A 116 10.68 -18.82 8.09
C PRO A 116 9.88 -17.67 8.73
N VAL A 117 9.05 -17.00 7.93
CA VAL A 117 8.37 -15.75 8.30
C VAL A 117 7.05 -16.02 9.02
N ARG A 118 6.87 -15.43 10.19
CA ARG A 118 5.60 -15.41 10.92
C ARG A 118 4.92 -14.06 10.65
N LEU A 119 3.91 -14.05 9.79
CA LEU A 119 3.25 -12.83 9.32
C LEU A 119 2.03 -12.50 10.20
N GLY A 120 2.06 -11.32 10.82
CA GLY A 120 0.89 -10.71 11.48
C GLY A 120 0.28 -9.63 10.59
N VAL A 121 -1.05 -9.64 10.42
CA VAL A 121 -1.74 -8.64 9.60
C VAL A 121 -2.88 -8.00 10.38
N LEU A 122 -2.82 -6.68 10.49
CA LEU A 122 -3.90 -5.85 11.02
C LEU A 122 -4.58 -5.12 9.87
N GLY A 123 -5.84 -5.45 9.61
CA GLY A 123 -6.62 -4.97 8.47
C GLY A 123 -6.68 -6.02 7.35
N ALA A 124 -7.86 -6.59 7.18
CA ALA A 124 -8.21 -7.61 6.19
C ALA A 124 -9.02 -7.04 5.03
N GLY A 125 -9.01 -5.71 4.83
CA GLY A 125 -9.60 -5.06 3.66
C GLY A 125 -8.86 -5.39 2.35
N PRO A 126 -9.27 -4.80 1.21
CA PRO A 126 -8.68 -5.11 -0.10
C PRO A 126 -7.15 -4.96 -0.18
N LEU A 127 -6.58 -3.98 0.52
CA LEU A 127 -5.12 -3.77 0.55
C LEU A 127 -4.41 -4.84 1.40
N GLY A 128 -4.91 -5.14 2.60
CA GLY A 128 -4.31 -6.17 3.47
C GLY A 128 -4.34 -7.57 2.84
N ARG A 129 -5.46 -7.94 2.20
CA ARG A 129 -5.55 -9.22 1.45
C ARG A 129 -4.58 -9.28 0.29
N LEU A 130 -4.44 -8.19 -0.46
CA LEU A 130 -3.49 -8.12 -1.56
C LEU A 130 -2.05 -8.18 -1.06
N ALA A 131 -1.71 -7.48 0.03
CA ALA A 131 -0.40 -7.53 0.68
C ALA A 131 -0.04 -8.95 1.11
N ILE A 132 -0.98 -9.69 1.73
CA ILE A 132 -0.78 -11.11 2.06
C ILE A 132 -0.47 -11.93 0.80
N ALA A 133 -1.28 -11.75 -0.26
CA ALA A 133 -1.11 -12.52 -1.49
C ALA A 133 0.28 -12.31 -2.11
N VAL A 134 0.74 -11.07 -2.24
CA VAL A 134 2.05 -10.79 -2.84
C VAL A 134 3.23 -11.15 -1.93
N LEU A 135 3.09 -11.01 -0.61
CA LEU A 135 4.15 -11.40 0.34
C LEU A 135 4.37 -12.91 0.37
N ARG A 136 3.30 -13.71 0.21
CA ARG A 136 3.40 -15.17 0.10
C ARG A 136 4.21 -15.63 -1.12
N GLU A 137 4.28 -14.84 -2.18
CA GLU A 137 5.03 -15.18 -3.39
C GLU A 137 6.54 -14.94 -3.24
N VAL A 138 6.94 -14.04 -2.33
CA VAL A 138 8.33 -13.58 -2.21
C VAL A 138 8.99 -13.95 -0.87
N LEU A 139 8.23 -14.48 0.10
CA LEU A 139 8.74 -14.86 1.42
C LEU A 139 8.38 -16.32 1.76
N PRO A 140 9.26 -17.05 2.47
CA PRO A 140 8.95 -18.37 3.02
C PRO A 140 8.08 -18.22 4.29
N ILE A 141 6.78 -18.01 4.10
CA ILE A 141 5.84 -17.79 5.21
C ILE A 141 5.50 -19.12 5.92
N GLU A 142 5.80 -19.18 7.22
CA GLU A 142 5.43 -20.29 8.10
C GLU A 142 3.94 -20.24 8.48
N ARG A 143 3.46 -19.05 8.86
CA ARG A 143 2.08 -18.83 9.30
C ARG A 143 1.64 -17.38 9.09
N ILE A 144 0.33 -17.20 8.95
CA ILE A 144 -0.32 -15.91 8.78
C ILE A 144 -1.43 -15.79 9.82
N LEU A 145 -1.34 -14.79 10.71
CA LEU A 145 -2.39 -14.43 11.65
C LEU A 145 -3.01 -13.10 11.24
N ILE A 146 -4.33 -13.07 11.13
CA ILE A 146 -5.06 -11.92 10.58
C ILE A 146 -6.08 -11.45 11.60
N HIS A 147 -6.09 -10.14 11.85
CA HIS A 147 -7.14 -9.49 12.62
C HIS A 147 -7.74 -8.31 11.83
N ASP A 148 -9.06 -8.24 11.80
CA ASP A 148 -9.82 -7.07 11.37
C ASP A 148 -11.05 -6.94 12.29
N PRO A 149 -11.35 -5.74 12.82
CA PRO A 149 -12.54 -5.53 13.63
C PRO A 149 -13.85 -5.66 12.83
N ASP A 150 -13.82 -5.54 11.50
CA ASP A 150 -14.96 -5.79 10.63
C ASP A 150 -15.06 -7.28 10.29
N PRO A 151 -16.12 -7.99 10.75
CA PRO A 151 -16.28 -9.42 10.51
C PRO A 151 -16.44 -9.76 9.02
N LEU A 152 -16.96 -8.85 8.19
CA LEU A 152 -17.07 -9.07 6.76
C LEU A 152 -15.69 -9.05 6.09
N ALA A 153 -14.85 -8.08 6.46
CA ALA A 153 -13.48 -7.99 5.96
C ALA A 153 -12.65 -9.20 6.41
N ALA A 154 -12.78 -9.60 7.69
CA ALA A 154 -12.13 -10.78 8.23
C ALA A 154 -12.55 -12.06 7.47
N ALA A 155 -13.85 -12.27 7.26
CA ALA A 155 -14.37 -13.44 6.54
C ALA A 155 -13.83 -13.52 5.10
N GLN A 156 -13.65 -12.39 4.41
CA GLN A 156 -13.06 -12.34 3.07
C GLN A 156 -11.57 -12.73 3.03
N ALA A 157 -10.89 -12.80 4.17
CA ALA A 157 -9.48 -13.16 4.28
C ALA A 157 -9.24 -14.55 4.91
N SER A 158 -10.29 -15.31 5.23
CA SER A 158 -10.17 -16.62 5.91
C SER A 158 -9.32 -17.64 5.17
N GLU A 159 -9.32 -17.59 3.84
CA GLU A 159 -8.52 -18.48 2.99
C GLU A 159 -7.03 -18.08 2.91
N LEU A 160 -6.70 -16.88 3.39
CA LEU A 160 -5.35 -16.32 3.29
C LEU A 160 -4.51 -16.57 4.56
N GLY A 161 -5.14 -16.94 5.67
CA GLY A 161 -4.47 -17.14 6.96
C GLY A 161 -5.46 -17.42 8.08
N ARG A 162 -4.95 -17.65 9.29
CA ARG A 162 -5.79 -17.89 10.47
C ARG A 162 -6.32 -16.57 11.01
N LEU A 163 -7.65 -16.45 11.06
CA LEU A 163 -8.32 -15.33 11.72
C LEU A 163 -8.16 -15.44 13.25
N VAL A 164 -7.87 -14.33 13.91
CA VAL A 164 -7.76 -14.23 15.37
C VAL A 164 -8.66 -13.12 15.92
N GLY A 165 -9.12 -13.31 17.15
CA GLY A 165 -10.15 -12.46 17.76
C GLY A 165 -9.69 -11.05 18.15
N ASP A 166 -8.37 -10.82 18.25
CA ASP A 166 -7.81 -9.54 18.67
C ASP A 166 -6.47 -9.22 18.01
N ALA A 167 -6.16 -7.92 17.92
CA ALA A 167 -4.93 -7.41 17.31
C ALA A 167 -3.64 -7.89 18.01
N PRO A 168 -3.53 -7.89 19.36
CA PRO A 168 -2.33 -8.40 20.05
C PRO A 168 -1.96 -9.82 19.65
N THR A 169 -2.96 -10.72 19.57
CA THR A 169 -2.75 -12.12 19.19
C THR A 169 -2.22 -12.25 17.76
N ALA A 170 -2.59 -11.35 16.85
CA ALA A 170 -2.10 -11.38 15.48
C ALA A 170 -0.61 -11.03 15.36
N VAL A 171 -0.04 -10.25 16.29
CA VAL A 171 1.27 -9.60 16.11
C VAL A 171 2.33 -9.97 17.14
N ARG A 172 1.95 -10.48 18.32
CA ARG A 172 2.89 -10.72 19.45
C ARG A 172 4.10 -11.58 19.12
N ASP A 173 3.91 -12.56 18.24
CA ASP A 173 4.93 -13.52 17.83
C ASP A 173 5.26 -13.41 16.33
N ALA A 174 4.94 -12.26 15.72
CA ALA A 174 5.18 -12.01 14.32
C ALA A 174 6.62 -11.49 14.10
N SER A 175 7.31 -12.02 13.10
CA SER A 175 8.58 -11.47 12.61
C SER A 175 8.38 -10.39 11.56
N LEU A 176 7.22 -10.40 10.88
CA LEU A 176 6.76 -9.35 9.97
C LEU A 176 5.34 -8.96 10.34
N ILE A 177 5.09 -7.65 10.51
CA ILE A 177 3.76 -7.10 10.78
C ILE A 177 3.37 -6.17 9.63
N VAL A 178 2.19 -6.38 9.06
CA VAL A 178 1.59 -5.48 8.06
C VAL A 178 0.37 -4.80 8.68
N THR A 179 0.32 -3.46 8.60
CA THR A 179 -0.89 -2.69 8.94
C THR A 179 -1.49 -2.11 7.67
N ALA A 180 -2.77 -2.41 7.42
CA ALA A 180 -3.52 -1.95 6.24
C ALA A 180 -4.93 -1.50 6.64
N THR A 181 -5.00 -0.68 7.68
CA THR A 181 -6.21 -0.20 8.37
C THR A 181 -6.53 1.26 8.02
N ASN A 182 -7.77 1.67 8.29
CA ASN A 182 -8.19 3.09 8.21
C ASN A 182 -8.26 3.73 9.61
N ALA A 183 -7.46 3.24 10.57
CA ALA A 183 -7.58 3.62 11.98
C ALA A 183 -7.16 5.08 12.24
N ARG A 184 -7.85 5.73 13.19
CA ARG A 184 -7.50 7.07 13.70
C ARG A 184 -6.63 7.00 14.96
N ASP A 185 -6.78 5.90 15.71
CA ASP A 185 -5.96 5.53 16.84
C ASP A 185 -5.05 4.36 16.46
N PRO A 186 -3.88 4.21 17.10
CA PRO A 186 -2.93 3.16 16.78
C PRO A 186 -3.58 1.78 16.76
N ALA A 187 -3.61 1.17 15.58
CA ALA A 187 -4.00 -0.21 15.39
C ALA A 187 -2.95 -1.16 15.94
N LEU A 188 -1.67 -0.78 15.87
CA LEU A 188 -0.53 -1.49 16.43
C LEU A 188 0.05 -0.71 17.62
N ARG A 189 0.10 -1.34 18.79
CA ARG A 189 0.74 -0.77 19.99
C ARG A 189 2.14 -1.31 20.20
N ALA A 190 3.03 -0.48 20.72
CA ALA A 190 4.43 -0.84 20.95
C ALA A 190 4.57 -2.07 21.86
N ASP A 191 3.75 -2.17 22.91
CA ASP A 191 3.81 -3.27 23.90
C ASP A 191 3.42 -4.64 23.31
N TRP A 192 2.96 -4.69 22.05
CA TRP A 192 2.60 -5.92 21.37
C TRP A 192 3.68 -6.38 20.39
N VAL A 193 4.65 -5.54 20.05
CA VAL A 193 5.65 -5.82 19.03
C VAL A 193 6.81 -6.60 19.62
N ALA A 194 7.15 -7.75 19.04
CA ALA A 194 8.33 -8.51 19.44
C ALA A 194 9.63 -7.77 19.07
N PRO A 195 10.68 -7.84 19.90
CA PRO A 195 12.00 -7.34 19.52
C PRO A 195 12.46 -7.96 18.19
N GLY A 196 12.93 -7.10 17.27
CA GLY A 196 13.40 -7.52 15.94
C GLY A 196 12.31 -7.73 14.89
N ALA A 197 11.03 -7.52 15.21
CA ALA A 197 9.96 -7.58 14.22
C ALA A 197 10.07 -6.43 13.20
N ALA A 198 9.93 -6.77 11.92
CA ALA A 198 9.79 -5.79 10.84
C ALA A 198 8.33 -5.33 10.74
N ILE A 199 8.11 -4.05 10.43
CA ILE A 199 6.76 -3.46 10.32
C ILE A 199 6.63 -2.73 8.98
N ILE A 200 5.57 -3.04 8.23
CA ILE A 200 5.20 -2.35 7.00
C ILE A 200 3.81 -1.73 7.20
N ALA A 201 3.75 -0.40 7.33
CA ALA A 201 2.51 0.34 7.50
C ALA A 201 2.04 0.92 6.16
N LEU A 202 0.85 0.52 5.71
CA LEU A 202 0.31 0.84 4.38
C LEU A 202 -0.96 1.71 4.42
N GLY A 203 -1.65 1.80 5.55
CA GLY A 203 -3.00 2.33 5.67
C GLY A 203 -3.12 3.79 6.09
N ALA A 204 -2.09 4.38 6.71
CA ALA A 204 -2.08 5.78 7.15
C ALA A 204 -1.84 6.78 6.00
N ASP A 205 -2.69 6.76 4.98
CA ASP A 205 -2.56 7.55 3.75
C ASP A 205 -3.14 8.99 3.83
N ARG A 206 -3.63 9.42 5.01
CA ARG A 206 -4.32 10.72 5.19
C ARG A 206 -4.06 11.33 6.56
N GLN A 207 -4.13 12.66 6.60
CA GLN A 207 -4.07 13.43 7.84
C GLN A 207 -5.10 12.92 8.87
N GLY A 208 -4.64 12.69 10.10
CA GLY A 208 -5.47 12.20 11.21
C GLY A 208 -5.74 10.69 11.21
N ARG A 209 -5.16 9.93 10.27
CA ARG A 209 -5.02 8.48 10.38
C ARG A 209 -3.68 8.15 11.02
N ARG A 210 -3.67 7.11 11.84
CA ARG A 210 -2.48 6.65 12.54
C ARG A 210 -2.62 5.17 12.84
N GLU A 211 -1.78 4.36 12.22
CA GLU A 211 -1.77 2.92 12.46
C GLU A 211 -0.82 2.51 13.58
N LEU A 212 0.27 3.26 13.77
CA LEU A 212 1.35 2.92 14.68
C LEU A 212 1.33 3.80 15.93
N ASP A 213 1.61 3.18 17.07
CA ASP A 213 1.98 3.89 18.29
C ASP A 213 3.33 4.61 18.06
N TYR A 214 3.44 5.86 18.50
CA TYR A 214 4.64 6.68 18.30
C TYR A 214 5.89 6.06 18.93
N ARG A 215 5.72 5.28 20.00
CA ARG A 215 6.80 4.54 20.66
C ARG A 215 7.48 3.54 19.71
N ILE A 216 6.72 2.97 18.76
CA ILE A 216 7.28 2.07 17.73
C ILE A 216 8.30 2.81 16.88
N LEU A 217 8.01 4.06 16.48
CA LEU A 217 8.92 4.86 15.68
C LEU A 217 10.14 5.32 16.49
N ALA A 218 9.93 5.66 17.77
CA ALA A 218 11.00 6.07 18.67
C ALA A 218 12.00 4.93 18.97
N ASP A 219 11.50 3.70 19.10
CA ASP A 219 12.31 2.52 19.44
C ASP A 219 12.82 1.76 18.21
N ALA A 220 12.40 2.16 17.00
CA ALA A 220 12.80 1.50 15.76
C ALA A 220 14.31 1.68 15.49
N ALA A 221 14.97 0.59 15.10
CA ALA A 221 16.36 0.64 14.66
C ALA A 221 16.56 1.51 13.41
N PHE A 222 15.54 1.61 12.56
CA PHE A 222 15.51 2.44 11.37
C PHE A 222 14.04 2.66 10.93
N VAL A 223 13.78 3.81 10.32
CA VAL A 223 12.49 4.16 9.70
C VAL A 223 12.74 4.67 8.30
N THR A 224 11.99 4.14 7.32
CA THR A 224 12.00 4.61 5.94
C THR A 224 10.58 4.83 5.43
N CYS A 225 10.48 5.61 4.36
CA CYS A 225 9.26 5.86 3.63
C CYS A 225 9.59 6.09 2.15
N ASP A 226 8.59 5.93 1.30
CA ASP A 226 8.66 6.18 -0.14
C ASP A 226 8.80 7.67 -0.47
N ALA A 227 8.22 8.57 0.35
CA ALA A 227 8.26 10.01 0.12
C ALA A 227 8.44 10.82 1.42
N PRO A 228 9.69 11.06 1.87
CA PRO A 228 9.99 11.77 3.12
C PRO A 228 9.38 13.18 3.23
N ALA A 229 9.21 13.87 2.09
CA ALA A 229 8.62 15.20 2.07
C ALA A 229 7.15 15.24 2.57
N ILE A 230 6.45 14.11 2.44
CA ILE A 230 5.01 13.96 2.71
C ILE A 230 4.79 13.09 3.95
N ALA A 231 5.63 12.06 4.13
CA ALA A 231 5.62 11.18 5.29
C ALA A 231 6.29 11.88 6.49
N ARG A 232 5.57 12.82 7.10
CA ARG A 232 6.01 13.52 8.32
C ARG A 232 5.55 12.76 9.55
N VAL A 233 6.50 12.42 10.43
CA VAL A 233 6.26 11.88 11.78
C VAL A 233 5.79 12.99 12.72
#